data_AF-G2J598-F1
#
_entry.id   AF-G2J598-F1
#
_cell.length_a   1.000
_cell.length_b   1.000
_cell.length_c   1.000
_cell.angle_alpha   90.00
_cell.angle_beta   90.00
_cell.angle_gamma   90.00
#
_symmetry.space_group_name_H-M   'P 1'
#
loop_
_entity.id
_entity.type
_entity.pdbx_description
1 polymer ?
#
loop_
_entity_poly.entity_id
_entity_poly.type
_entity_poly.pdbx_seq_one_letter_code
_entity_poly.pdbx_strand_id
1 'polypeptide(L)' 'MLSATAAFAVRIAQRPPGIILVQANGSAADQTVPHFHIHLIPKYSGEFLVPLAARREDTEKLKGRAKRIIAAWPELKESN' A
#
# COMPACT_ATOMS: atom_id res chain seq x y z
N MET A 1 -15.08 -1.63 -4.44
CA MET A 1 -13.78 -1.45 -5.16
C MET A 1 -12.64 -1.96 -4.28
N LEU A 2 -11.88 -2.95 -4.75
CA LEU A 2 -10.84 -3.65 -3.98
C LEU A 2 -9.73 -2.71 -3.43
N SER A 3 -9.37 -1.67 -4.19
CA SER A 3 -8.36 -0.67 -3.78
C SER A 3 -8.80 0.16 -2.56
N ALA A 4 -10.08 0.49 -2.46
CA ALA A 4 -10.63 1.21 -1.30
C ALA A 4 -10.58 0.34 -0.02
N THR A 5 -10.90 -0.94 -0.14
CA THR A 5 -10.79 -1.92 0.95
C THR A 5 -9.34 -2.06 1.44
N ALA A 6 -8.39 -2.18 0.51
CA ALA A 6 -6.98 -2.25 0.83
C ALA A 6 -6.48 -0.96 1.52
N ALA A 7 -6.86 0.22 1.01
CA ALA A 7 -6.50 1.50 1.62
C ALA A 7 -7.06 1.64 3.04
N PHE A 8 -8.31 1.19 3.27
CA PHE A 8 -8.92 1.16 4.60
C PHE A 8 -8.13 0.25 5.55
N ALA A 9 -7.85 -0.99 5.16
CA ALA A 9 -7.11 -1.95 5.97
C ALA A 9 -5.72 -1.42 6.34
N VAL A 10 -5.01 -0.83 5.37
CA VAL A 10 -3.71 -0.18 5.59
C VAL A 10 -3.83 0.97 6.59
N ARG A 11 -4.87 1.82 6.47
CA ARG A 11 -5.10 2.94 7.39
C ARG A 11 -5.31 2.46 8.83
N ILE A 12 -6.10 1.41 9.03
CA ILE A 12 -6.35 0.85 10.37
C ILE A 12 -5.08 0.20 10.95
N ALA A 13 -4.39 -0.61 10.14
CA ALA A 13 -3.24 -1.40 10.60
C ALA A 13 -1.98 -0.58 10.88
N GLN A 14 -1.82 0.57 10.21
CA GLN A 14 -0.62 1.40 10.29
C GLN A 14 -0.87 2.79 10.87
N ARG A 15 -2.13 3.25 10.91
CA ARG A 15 -2.53 4.58 11.41
C ARG A 15 -1.72 5.75 10.83
N PRO A 16 -1.45 5.80 9.52
CA PRO A 16 -0.77 6.93 8.93
C PRO A 16 -1.70 8.16 8.87
N PRO A 17 -1.18 9.39 9.00
CA PRO A 17 -1.98 10.60 8.80
C PRO A 17 -2.42 10.80 7.34
N GLY A 18 -1.74 10.18 6.36
CA GLY A 18 -2.13 10.21 4.95
C GLY A 18 -1.76 8.94 4.20
N ILE A 19 -2.34 8.75 3.00
CA ILE A 19 -2.01 7.67 2.06
C ILE A 19 -1.86 8.28 0.67
N ILE A 20 -0.82 7.88 -0.05
CA ILE A 20 -0.60 8.22 -1.46
C ILE A 20 -0.96 7.01 -2.33
N LEU A 21 -1.70 7.26 -3.41
CA LEU A 21 -2.06 6.29 -4.44
C LEU A 21 -1.23 6.58 -5.69
N VAL A 22 -0.48 5.60 -6.20
CA VAL A 22 0.28 5.74 -7.45
C VAL A 22 0.00 4.55 -8.36
N GLN A 23 -0.20 4.83 -9.63
CA GLN A 23 -0.33 3.82 -10.68
C GLN A 23 0.38 4.36 -11.93
N ALA A 24 1.39 3.64 -12.38
CA ALA A 24 2.19 3.99 -13.57
C ALA A 24 1.87 3.05 -14.74
N ASN A 25 1.67 3.61 -15.94
CA ASN A 25 1.45 2.85 -17.18
C ASN A 25 2.51 3.22 -18.21
N GLY A 26 3.32 2.24 -18.60
CA GLY A 26 4.40 2.42 -19.57
C GLY A 26 5.70 2.94 -18.94
N SER A 27 6.80 2.67 -19.63
CA SER A 27 8.15 3.03 -19.17
C SER A 27 8.37 4.53 -18.99
N ALA A 28 7.74 5.36 -19.83
CA ALA A 28 7.81 6.82 -19.71
C ALA A 28 7.12 7.38 -18.46
N ALA A 29 6.25 6.59 -17.83
CA ALA A 29 5.61 6.92 -16.55
C ALA A 29 6.30 6.21 -15.36
N ASP A 30 7.52 5.70 -15.56
CA ASP A 30 8.32 4.93 -14.58
C ASP A 30 7.73 3.57 -14.16
N GLN A 31 6.94 2.92 -15.02
CA GLN A 31 6.55 1.52 -14.78
C GLN A 31 7.73 0.57 -15.02
N THR A 32 8.24 -0.05 -13.96
CA THR A 32 9.36 -0.99 -14.02
C THR A 32 8.94 -2.46 -14.09
N VAL A 33 7.77 -2.81 -13.54
CA VAL A 33 7.22 -4.17 -13.57
C VAL A 33 6.03 -4.22 -14.53
N PRO A 34 6.06 -5.06 -15.59
CA PRO A 34 5.11 -4.99 -16.71
C PRO A 34 3.77 -5.70 -16.41
N HIS A 35 3.16 -5.38 -15.27
CA HIS A 35 1.76 -5.70 -15.00
C HIS A 35 1.09 -4.52 -14.29
N PHE A 36 -0.22 -4.38 -14.47
CA PHE A 36 -0.99 -3.34 -13.78
C PHE A 36 -0.97 -3.60 -12.27
N HIS A 37 -0.49 -2.63 -11.50
CA HIS A 37 -0.52 -2.65 -10.05
C HIS A 37 -0.67 -1.23 -9.52
N ILE A 38 -1.23 -1.12 -8.32
CA ILE A 38 -1.42 0.16 -7.64
C ILE A 38 -0.60 0.15 -6.37
N HIS A 39 0.18 1.20 -6.15
CA HIS A 39 0.85 1.43 -4.88
C HIS A 39 -0.08 2.16 -3.91
N LEU A 40 -0.18 1.64 -2.69
CA LEU A 40 -0.76 2.32 -1.53
C LEU A 40 0.39 2.62 -0.56
N ILE A 41 0.76 3.89 -0.41
CA ILE A 41 1.93 4.31 0.35
C ILE A 41 1.47 5.07 1.60
N PRO A 42 1.55 4.48 2.81
CA PRO A 42 1.35 5.20 4.06
C PRO A 42 2.32 6.38 4.15
N LYS A 43 1.81 7.55 4.52
CA LYS A 43 2.61 8.77 4.62
C LYS A 43 2.56 9.32 6.03
N TYR A 44 3.72 9.56 6.64
CA TYR A 44 3.84 10.21 7.94
C TYR A 44 4.45 11.61 7.80
N SER A 45 4.12 12.51 8.74
CA SER A 45 4.63 13.88 8.76
C SER A 45 6.15 13.91 8.85
N GLY A 46 6.79 14.80 8.10
CA GLY A 46 8.25 14.97 8.09
C GLY A 46 9.01 13.98 7.20
N GLU A 47 8.34 12.97 6.62
CA GLU A 47 8.97 12.10 5.63
C GLU A 47 9.02 12.79 4.26
N PHE A 48 10.05 12.55 3.45
CA PHE A 48 10.05 12.90 2.03
C PHE A 48 9.50 11.74 1.20
N LEU A 49 8.99 12.01 0.00
CA LEU A 49 8.68 10.95 -0.94
C LEU A 49 9.99 10.36 -1.46
N VAL A 50 10.26 9.12 -1.09
CA VAL A 50 11.39 8.35 -1.64
C VAL A 50 10.94 7.65 -2.91
N PRO A 51 11.85 7.40 -3.88
CA PRO A 51 11.55 6.54 -5.01
C PRO A 51 10.98 5.20 -4.56
N LEU A 52 9.98 4.71 -5.30
CA LEU A 52 9.38 3.40 -5.07
C LEU A 52 10.48 2.33 -5.08
N ALA A 53 10.51 1.47 -4.06
CA ALA A 53 11.49 0.40 -3.85
C ALA A 53 12.96 0.84 -3.56
N ALA A 54 13.19 2.05 -3.05
CA ALA A 54 14.55 2.53 -2.74
C ALA A 54 15.34 1.66 -1.73
N ARG A 55 14.67 0.91 -0.85
CA ARG A 55 15.31 0.08 0.20
C ARG A 55 14.53 -1.19 0.46
N ARG A 56 15.25 -2.27 0.74
CA ARG A 56 14.66 -3.53 1.24
C ARG A 56 14.53 -3.48 2.77
N GLU A 57 13.38 -3.88 3.27
CA GLU A 57 13.11 -4.01 4.71
C GLU A 57 13.35 -5.45 5.19
N ASP A 58 13.52 -5.63 6.49
CA ASP A 58 13.59 -6.95 7.12
C ASP A 58 12.30 -7.78 6.92
N THR A 59 12.47 -9.05 6.59
CA THR A 59 11.36 -9.96 6.26
C THR A 59 10.42 -10.18 7.44
N GLU A 60 10.93 -10.28 8.67
CA GLU A 60 10.09 -10.51 9.85
C GLU A 60 9.26 -9.27 10.19
N LYS A 61 9.83 -8.07 10.04
CA LYS A 61 9.06 -6.83 10.11
C LYS A 61 7.95 -6.77 9.06
N LEU A 62 8.23 -7.19 7.82
CA LEU A 62 7.23 -7.24 6.75
C LEU A 62 6.10 -8.23 7.07
N LYS A 63 6.41 -9.44 7.56
CA LYS A 63 5.40 -10.41 8.01
C LYS A 63 4.53 -9.85 9.13
N GLY A 64 5.15 -9.16 10.11
CA GLY A 64 4.42 -8.51 11.20
C GLY A 64 3.46 -7.42 10.69
N ARG A 65 3.87 -6.61 9.72
CA ARG A 65 3.01 -5.61 9.06
C ARG A 65 1.87 -6.28 8.29
N ALA A 66 2.15 -7.34 7.53
CA ALA A 66 1.15 -8.08 6.77
C ALA A 66 0.06 -8.67 7.67
N LYS A 67 0.43 -9.31 8.79
CA LYS A 67 -0.53 -9.84 9.77
C LYS A 67 -1.51 -8.79 10.27
N ARG A 68 -1.03 -7.57 10.58
CA ARG A 68 -1.91 -6.47 11.01
C ARG A 68 -2.85 -6.00 9.91
N ILE A 69 -2.38 -5.92 8.67
CA ILE A 69 -3.22 -5.51 7.52
C ILE A 69 -4.30 -6.56 7.26
N ILE A 70 -3.95 -7.84 7.30
CA ILE A 70 -4.91 -8.95 7.14
C ILE A 70 -5.96 -8.90 8.25
N ALA A 71 -5.55 -8.71 9.51
CA ALA A 71 -6.48 -8.60 10.64
C ALA A 71 -7.41 -7.37 10.55
N ALA A 72 -6.97 -6.31 9.87
CA ALA A 72 -7.76 -5.11 9.63
C ALA A 72 -8.58 -5.16 8.33
N TRP A 73 -8.50 -6.26 7.57
CA TRP A 73 -9.21 -6.40 6.32
C TRP A 73 -10.70 -6.49 6.61
N PRO A 74 -11.53 -5.56 6.10
CA PRO A 74 -12.98 -5.67 6.26
C PRO A 74 -13.45 -7.01 5.70
N GLU A 75 -14.35 -7.68 6.42
CA GLU A 75 -15.10 -8.77 5.81
C GLU A 75 -15.73 -8.22 4.52
N LEU A 76 -15.48 -8.92 3.41
CA LEU A 76 -16.25 -8.70 2.20
C LEU A 76 -17.69 -9.06 2.58
N LYS A 77 -18.49 -8.08 2.97
CA LYS A 77 -19.93 -8.22 2.74
C LYS A 77 -20.04 -8.42 1.25
N GLU A 78 -20.42 -9.61 0.82
CA GLU A 78 -20.88 -9.82 -0.55
C GLU A 78 -21.96 -8.77 -0.78
N SER A 79 -21.57 -7.70 -1.46
CA SER A 79 -22.51 -6.74 -2.00
C SER A 79 -23.21 -7.48 -3.13
N ASN A 80 -24.42 -7.95 -2.82
CA ASN A 80 -25.44 -8.34 -3.79
C ASN A 80 -25.50 -7.36 -4.96
#